data_AF-A0A7Y6CW76-F1
#
_entry.id   AF-A0A7Y6CW76-F1
#
_cell.length_a   1.000
_cell.length_b   1.000
_cell.length_c   1.000
_cell.angle_alpha   90.00
_cell.angle_beta   90.00
_cell.angle_gamma   90.00
#
_symmetry.space_group_name_H-M   'P 1'
#
loop_
_entity.id
_entity.type
_entity.pdbx_description
1 polymer ?
#
loop_
_entity_poly.entity_id
_entity_poly.type
_entity_poly.pdbx_seq_one_letter_code
_entity_poly.pdbx_strand_id
1 'polypeptide(L)' 'MTGSNARKRAAQLHEHKAVIAHALRQHAGIPYEVEQKVCSDCRAVLDERPVRRAAA' A
#
# COMPACT_ATOMS: atom_id res chain seq x y z
N MET A 1 17.83 -6.80 -12.94
CA MET A 1 16.59 -6.96 -12.14
C MET A 1 17.02 -7.05 -10.67
N THR A 2 16.75 -6.15 -9.72
CA THR A 2 15.87 -4.98 -9.66
C THR A 2 16.31 -4.21 -8.39
N GLY A 3 16.54 -2.89 -8.51
CA GLY A 3 17.05 -2.02 -7.44
C GLY A 3 16.04 -1.75 -6.32
N SER A 4 15.72 -2.74 -5.49
CA SER A 4 14.69 -2.65 -4.44
C SER A 4 15.25 -2.43 -3.02
N ASN A 5 16.57 -2.42 -2.82
CA ASN A 5 17.18 -2.37 -1.48
C ASN A 5 17.42 -0.94 -0.95
N ALA A 6 17.69 0.03 -1.84
CA ALA A 6 17.91 1.42 -1.43
C ALA A 6 16.65 2.09 -0.85
N ARG A 7 15.47 1.78 -1.42
CA ARG A 7 14.18 2.28 -0.92
C ARG A 7 13.86 1.80 0.49
N LYS A 8 14.24 0.56 0.85
CA LYS A 8 14.01 0.00 2.19
C LYS A 8 14.87 0.64 3.28
N ARG A 9 16.07 1.11 2.95
CA ARG A 9 16.96 1.77 3.93
C ARG A 9 16.55 3.22 4.19
N ALA A 10 16.16 3.97 3.15
CA ALA A 10 15.57 5.30 3.31
C ALA A 10 14.22 5.25 4.06
N ALA A 11 13.46 4.16 3.90
CA ALA A 11 12.20 3.96 4.61
C ALA A 11 12.32 3.82 6.14
N GLN A 12 13.50 3.50 6.67
CA GLN A 12 13.72 3.26 8.11
C GLN A 12 14.16 4.50 8.90
N LEU A 13 14.56 5.59 8.23
CA LEU A 13 15.16 6.78 8.85
C LEU A 13 14.28 8.04 8.72
N HIS A 14 12.97 7.89 8.62
CA HIS A 14 12.05 9.03 8.63
C HIS A 14 10.79 8.70 9.42
N GLU A 15 10.13 9.74 9.93
CA GLU A 15 8.82 9.60 10.57
C GLU A 15 7.76 9.29 9.51
N HIS A 16 7.00 8.22 9.74
CA HIS A 16 6.01 7.79 8.76
C HIS A 16 4.78 8.68 8.78
N LYS A 17 4.64 9.52 7.75
CA LYS A 17 3.40 10.26 7.51
C LYS A 17 2.37 9.39 6.83
N ALA A 18 1.40 8.89 7.59
CA ALA A 18 0.32 8.06 7.08
C ALA A 18 -0.65 8.85 6.17
N VAL A 19 -0.85 8.38 4.95
CA VAL A 19 -1.85 8.87 4.01
C VAL A 19 -2.71 7.71 3.50
N ILE A 20 -3.99 7.98 3.26
CA ILE A 20 -4.93 6.98 2.74
C ILE A 20 -4.78 6.91 1.22
N ALA A 21 -4.56 5.71 0.71
CA ALA A 21 -4.52 5.40 -0.71
C ALA A 21 -5.55 4.31 -1.01
N HIS A 22 -6.38 4.53 -2.02
CA HIS A 22 -7.30 3.53 -2.55
C HIS A 22 -6.57 2.71 -3.62
N ALA A 23 -6.49 1.40 -3.42
CA ALA A 23 -5.91 0.50 -4.40
C ALA A 23 -6.94 -0.56 -4.82
N LEU A 24 -6.99 -0.82 -6.12
CA LEU A 24 -7.73 -1.95 -6.66
C LEU A 24 -6.85 -3.19 -6.65
N ARG A 25 -7.34 -4.24 -6.04
CA ARG A 25 -6.69 -5.54 -5.94
C ARG A 25 -7.59 -6.62 -6.53
N GLN A 26 -7.02 -7.78 -6.81
CA GLN A 26 -7.76 -8.94 -7.32
C GLN A 26 -7.45 -10.15 -6.46
N HIS A 27 -8.49 -10.78 -5.91
CA HIS A 27 -8.38 -11.96 -5.05
C HIS A 27 -9.33 -13.02 -5.56
N ALA A 28 -8.80 -14.19 -5.91
CA ALA A 28 -9.56 -15.27 -6.54
C ALA A 28 -10.36 -14.81 -7.78
N GLY A 29 -9.79 -13.89 -8.57
CA GLY A 29 -10.44 -13.35 -9.79
C GLY A 29 -11.50 -12.28 -9.55
N ILE A 30 -11.80 -11.94 -8.28
CA ILE A 30 -12.79 -10.92 -7.94
C ILE A 30 -12.06 -9.61 -7.60
N PRO A 31 -12.37 -8.50 -8.30
CA PRO A 31 -11.83 -7.19 -7.95
C PRO A 31 -12.34 -6.74 -6.58
N TYR A 32 -11.44 -6.17 -5.78
CA TYR A 32 -11.79 -5.57 -4.50
C TYR A 32 -11.02 -4.28 -4.31
N GLU A 33 -11.69 -3.31 -3.70
CA GLU A 33 -11.08 -2.06 -3.30
C GLU A 33 -10.53 -2.19 -1.88
N VAL A 34 -9.27 -1.82 -1.71
CA VAL A 34 -8.62 -1.71 -0.40
C VAL A 34 -8.23 -0.27 -0.14
N GLU A 35 -8.43 0.16 1.09
CA GLU A 35 -7.76 1.33 1.64
C GLU A 35 -6.44 0.87 2.23
N GLN A 36 -5.36 1.42 1.72
CA GLN A 36 -4.03 1.26 2.27
C GLN A 36 -3.64 2.57 2.95
N LYS A 37 -3.27 2.50 4.23
CA LYS A 37 -2.47 3.56 4.84
C LYS A 37 -1.05 3.38 4.38
N VAL A 38 -0.59 4.28 3.52
CA VAL A 38 0.78 4.28 3.01
C VAL A 38 1.53 5.48 3.57
N CYS A 39 2.83 5.35 3.74
CA CYS A 39 3.67 6.51 4.00
C CYS A 39 3.80 7.35 2.74
N SER A 40 3.58 8.67 2.82
CA SER A 40 3.77 9.56 1.65
C SER A 40 5.19 9.54 1.10
N ASP A 41 6.17 9.32 1.98
CA ASP A 41 7.58 9.57 1.66
C ASP A 41 8.26 8.29 1.15
N CYS A 42 8.13 7.18 1.88
CA CYS A 42 8.72 5.91 1.49
C CYS A 42 7.76 4.94 0.80
N ARG A 43 6.46 5.26 0.74
CA ARG A 43 5.40 4.40 0.18
C ARG A 43 5.30 3.03 0.86
N ALA A 44 5.80 2.92 2.10
CA ALA A 44 5.59 1.73 2.91
C ALA A 44 4.12 1.62 3.29
N VAL A 45 3.54 0.42 3.20
CA VAL A 45 2.20 0.13 3.69
C VAL A 45 2.28 -0.01 5.21
N LEU A 46 1.58 0.83 5.93
CA LEU A 46 1.50 0.84 7.40
C LEU A 46 0.29 0.03 7.89
N ASP A 47 -0.80 0.09 7.14
CA ASP A 47 -2.06 -0.62 7.41
C ASP A 47 -2.77 -0.87 6.08
N GLU A 48 -3.50 -1.98 5.97
CA GLU A 48 -4.33 -2.28 4.80
C GLU A 48 -5.67 -2.81 5.29
N ARG A 49 -6.76 -2.22 4.79
CA ARG A 49 -8.12 -2.64 5.13
C ARG A 49 -8.95 -2.81 3.85
N PRO A 50 -9.66 -3.94 3.69
CA PRO A 50 -10.60 -4.11 2.60
C PRO A 50 -11.81 -3.19 2.84
N VAL A 51 -12.15 -2.39 1.83
CA VAL A 51 -13.22 -1.38 1.92
C VAL A 51 -14.49 -1.92 1.28
N ARG A 52 -14.38 -2.44 0.05
CA ARG A 52 -15.51 -3.01 -0.68
C ARG A 52 -15.06 -4.16 -1.56
N ARG A 53 -15.84 -5.25 -1.54
CA ARG A 53 -15.84 -6.22 -2.63
C ARG A 53 -16.53 -5.54 -3.82
N ALA A 54 -15.86 -5.40 -4.96
CA ALA A 54 -16.58 -5.05 -6.18
C ALA A 54 -17.32 -6.33 -6.60
N ALA A 55 -18.52 -6.52 -6.06
CA ALA A 55 -19.44 -7.52 -6.55
C ALA A 55 -19.88 -7.05 -7.94
N ALA A 56 -19.28 -7.65 -8.96
CA ALA A 56 -19.79 -7.62 -10.32
C ALA A 56 -20.94 -8.62 -10.45
#